data_AF-A0A5M7B8G2-F1
#
_entry.id   AF-A0A5M7B8G2-F1
#
_cell.length_a   1.000
_cell.length_b   1.000
_cell.length_c   1.000
_cell.angle_alpha   90.00
_cell.angle_beta   90.00
_cell.angle_gamma   90.00
#
_symmetry.space_group_name_H-M   'P 1'
#
loop_
_entity.id
_entity.type
_entity.pdbx_description
1 polymer ?
#
loop_
_entity_poly.entity_id
_entity_poly.type
_entity_poly.pdbx_seq_one_letter_code
_entity_poly.pdbx_strand_id
1 'polypeptide(L)'
;MTEQHAAPPSWCALPDLPIQLSRHGLHAVVVVCRAPDVPGLGPLLGLLGGRAVAVFDEVRGIPTPAAVFALADVVGSSGADGVLSVGAAAHEMAKALVRVLPVPTAVVAPERSYLDDRWSLFEHGRLTTGTDARARPAVLCCSPRMPHREPAHLGA
;
A
#
# COMPACT_ATOMS: atom_id res chain seq x y z
N MET A 1 26.15 13.01 5.15
CA MET A 1 24.81 12.39 5.07
C MET A 1 24.10 13.03 3.90
N THR A 2 24.07 12.37 2.76
CA THR A 2 23.36 12.85 1.57
C THR A 2 21.87 12.65 1.84
N GLU A 3 21.11 13.75 1.96
CA GLU A 3 19.66 13.70 1.92
C GLU A 3 19.28 13.11 0.55
N GLN A 4 18.87 11.84 0.53
CA GLN A 4 18.18 11.27 -0.62
C GLN A 4 16.87 12.04 -0.75
N HIS A 5 16.86 13.01 -1.64
CA HIS A 5 15.65 13.69 -2.08
C HIS A 5 14.78 12.62 -2.75
N ALA A 6 13.80 12.07 -2.02
CA ALA A 6 12.84 11.14 -2.57
C ALA A 6 12.18 11.83 -3.78
N ALA A 7 12.13 11.14 -4.92
CA ALA A 7 11.48 11.65 -6.11
C ALA A 7 10.02 12.04 -5.76
N PRO A 8 9.48 13.13 -6.33
CA PRO A 8 8.10 13.52 -6.07
C PRO A 8 7.15 12.37 -6.45
N PRO A 9 6.03 12.19 -5.72
CA PRO A 9 5.09 11.13 -6.01
C PRO A 9 4.60 11.26 -7.46
N SER A 10 4.63 10.17 -8.20
CA SER A 10 4.07 10.13 -9.56
C SER A 10 2.68 9.53 -9.53
N TRP A 11 1.86 9.92 -10.50
CA TRP A 11 0.54 9.36 -10.70
C TRP A 11 0.40 8.76 -12.09
N CYS A 12 -0.37 7.70 -12.23
CA CYS A 12 -0.59 7.04 -13.51
C CYS A 12 -1.92 6.31 -13.61
N ALA A 13 -2.26 5.86 -14.82
CA ALA A 13 -3.31 4.88 -15.04
C ALA A 13 -2.76 3.46 -14.85
N LEU A 14 -3.66 2.49 -14.72
CA LEU A 14 -3.30 1.09 -14.48
C LEU A 14 -2.28 0.53 -15.49
N PRO A 15 -2.43 0.71 -16.83
CA PRO A 15 -1.47 0.15 -17.79
C PRO A 15 -0.02 0.67 -17.62
N ASP A 16 0.15 1.87 -17.07
CA ASP A 16 1.46 2.50 -16.88
C ASP A 16 2.10 2.15 -15.54
N LEU A 17 1.38 1.44 -14.65
CA LEU A 17 1.83 1.12 -13.30
C LEU A 17 3.20 0.43 -13.27
N PRO A 18 3.49 -0.62 -14.08
CA PRO A 18 4.81 -1.26 -14.06
C PRO A 18 5.95 -0.30 -14.41
N ILE A 19 5.71 0.65 -15.33
CA ILE A 19 6.70 1.65 -15.72
C ILE A 19 6.96 2.62 -14.56
N GLN A 20 5.91 3.10 -13.89
CA GLN A 20 6.06 3.99 -12.74
C GLN A 20 6.76 3.31 -11.57
N LEU A 21 6.36 2.08 -11.24
CA LEU A 21 7.02 1.30 -10.21
C LEU A 21 8.53 1.16 -10.51
N SER A 22 8.91 0.86 -11.76
CA SER A 22 10.33 0.76 -12.14
C SER A 22 11.10 2.07 -11.96
N ARG A 23 10.47 3.22 -12.26
CA ARG A 23 11.09 4.54 -12.11
C ARG A 23 11.39 4.89 -10.65
N HIS A 24 10.68 4.28 -9.71
CA HIS A 24 10.86 4.46 -8.28
C HIS A 24 11.61 3.29 -7.62
N GLY A 25 12.24 2.42 -8.41
CA GLY A 25 13.03 1.29 -7.90
C GLY A 25 12.20 0.15 -7.31
N LEU A 26 10.89 0.10 -7.60
CA LEU A 26 9.97 -0.95 -7.16
C LEU A 26 9.90 -2.06 -8.23
N HIS A 27 10.79 -3.04 -8.13
CA HIS A 27 10.92 -4.17 -9.07
C HIS A 27 10.38 -5.49 -8.51
N ALA A 28 10.23 -5.60 -7.19
CA ALA A 28 9.65 -6.73 -6.48
C ALA A 28 8.78 -6.23 -5.33
N VAL A 29 7.46 -6.35 -5.43
CA VAL A 29 6.53 -5.79 -4.44
C VAL A 29 5.71 -6.87 -3.76
N VAL A 30 5.43 -6.66 -2.47
CA VAL A 30 4.32 -7.34 -1.79
C VAL A 30 3.03 -6.58 -2.11
N VAL A 31 2.05 -7.28 -2.67
CA VAL A 31 0.71 -6.72 -2.90
C VAL A 31 -0.11 -6.83 -1.63
N VAL A 32 -0.52 -5.69 -1.08
CA VAL A 32 -1.28 -5.59 0.17
C VAL A 32 -2.74 -5.33 -0.15
N CYS A 33 -3.65 -6.16 0.35
CA CYS A 33 -5.08 -6.05 0.12
C CYS A 33 -5.88 -6.62 1.30
N ARG A 34 -7.21 -6.59 1.23
CA ARG A 34 -8.05 -7.40 2.13
C ARG A 34 -8.39 -8.71 1.44
N ALA A 35 -8.51 -9.79 2.21
CA ALA A 35 -8.93 -11.11 1.70
C ALA A 35 -10.15 -11.09 0.76
N PRO A 36 -11.23 -10.31 1.02
CA PRO A 36 -12.37 -10.25 0.09
C PRO A 36 -12.08 -9.61 -1.27
N ASP A 37 -10.98 -8.88 -1.40
CA ASP A 37 -10.58 -8.19 -2.63
C ASP A 37 -9.67 -9.07 -3.52
N VAL A 38 -9.11 -10.16 -2.97
CA VAL A 38 -8.18 -11.08 -3.67
C VAL A 38 -8.73 -11.60 -5.01
N PRO A 39 -10.00 -12.05 -5.14
CA PRO A 39 -10.53 -12.53 -6.41
C PRO A 39 -10.50 -11.48 -7.53
N GLY A 40 -10.53 -10.20 -7.18
CA GLY A 40 -10.48 -9.08 -8.13
C GLY A 40 -9.07 -8.68 -8.56
N LEU A 41 -8.02 -9.25 -7.95
CA LEU A 41 -6.64 -8.86 -8.22
C LEU A 41 -6.05 -9.47 -9.50
N GLY A 42 -6.69 -10.49 -10.10
CA GLY A 42 -6.17 -11.23 -11.26
C GLY A 42 -5.61 -10.35 -12.38
N PRO A 43 -6.34 -9.34 -12.89
CA PRO A 43 -5.84 -8.43 -13.91
C PRO A 43 -4.62 -7.60 -13.47
N LEU A 44 -4.58 -7.17 -12.21
CA LEU A 44 -3.45 -6.43 -11.64
C LEU A 44 -2.22 -7.35 -11.49
N LEU A 45 -2.39 -8.55 -10.95
CA LEU A 45 -1.30 -9.52 -10.81
C LEU A 45 -0.76 -9.95 -12.17
N GLY A 46 -1.63 -10.15 -13.17
CA GLY A 46 -1.22 -10.41 -14.55
C GLY A 46 -0.41 -9.26 -15.16
N LEU A 47 -0.80 -8.01 -14.87
CA LEU A 47 -0.06 -6.83 -15.31
C LEU A 47 1.32 -6.70 -14.62
N LEU A 48 1.41 -7.03 -13.33
CA LEU A 48 2.66 -6.99 -12.58
C LEU A 48 3.59 -8.16 -12.94
N GLY A 49 3.03 -9.31 -13.32
CA GLY A 49 3.78 -10.53 -13.61
C GLY A 49 4.67 -10.92 -12.41
N GLY A 50 5.93 -11.24 -12.69
CA GLY A 50 6.92 -11.62 -11.65
C GLY A 50 7.30 -10.51 -10.67
N ARG A 51 6.79 -9.28 -10.83
CA ARG A 51 6.99 -8.18 -9.87
C ARG A 51 6.20 -8.39 -8.58
N ALA A 52 5.04 -9.06 -8.61
CA ALA A 52 4.28 -9.37 -7.42
C ALA A 52 4.86 -10.63 -6.76
N VAL A 53 5.79 -10.46 -5.83
CA VAL A 53 6.54 -11.59 -5.21
C VAL A 53 5.77 -12.26 -4.08
N ALA A 54 4.82 -11.55 -3.48
CA ALA A 54 3.91 -12.07 -2.48
C ALA A 54 2.60 -11.26 -2.45
N VAL A 55 1.56 -11.85 -1.86
CA VAL A 55 0.30 -11.17 -1.53
C VAL A 55 0.10 -11.25 -0.02
N PHE A 56 -0.16 -10.11 0.61
CA PHE A 56 -0.60 -10.01 2.00
C PHE A 56 -2.08 -9.58 2.01
N ASP A 57 -2.96 -10.47 2.46
CA ASP A 57 -4.41 -10.29 2.41
C ASP A 57 -5.07 -10.25 3.81
N GLU A 58 -4.26 -10.13 4.86
CA GLU A 58 -4.69 -10.10 6.26
C GLU A 58 -5.17 -8.71 6.72
N VAL A 59 -5.35 -7.75 5.82
CA VAL A 59 -5.92 -6.44 6.17
C VAL A 59 -7.39 -6.61 6.57
N ARG A 60 -7.75 -6.14 7.77
CA ARG A 60 -9.12 -6.23 8.33
C ARG A 60 -9.75 -4.88 8.67
N GLY A 61 -8.98 -3.80 8.74
CA GLY A 61 -9.47 -2.49 9.17
C GLY A 61 -8.32 -1.53 9.44
N ILE A 62 -8.45 -0.71 10.50
CA ILE A 62 -7.37 0.18 10.95
C ILE A 62 -6.15 -0.68 11.32
N PRO A 63 -4.93 -0.29 10.91
CA PRO A 63 -3.73 -1.07 11.20
C PRO A 63 -3.53 -1.29 12.69
N THR A 64 -3.20 -2.53 13.08
CA THR A 64 -2.76 -2.87 14.43
C THR A 64 -1.27 -3.17 14.41
N PRO A 65 -0.54 -3.00 15.53
CA PRO A 65 0.88 -3.35 15.59
C PRO A 65 1.16 -4.79 15.13
N ALA A 66 0.35 -5.76 15.56
CA ALA A 66 0.48 -7.17 15.18
C ALA A 66 0.38 -7.38 13.66
N ALA A 67 -0.61 -6.76 13.00
CA ALA A 67 -0.77 -6.87 11.55
C ALA A 67 0.35 -6.16 10.77
N VAL A 68 0.85 -5.04 11.30
CA VAL A 68 1.98 -4.31 10.73
C VAL A 68 3.28 -5.12 10.82
N PHE A 69 3.53 -5.80 11.94
CA PHE A 69 4.66 -6.72 12.07
C PHE A 69 4.54 -7.92 11.13
N ALA A 70 3.34 -8.50 11.00
CA ALA A 70 3.11 -9.59 10.05
C ALA A 70 3.39 -9.16 8.59
N LEU A 71 2.97 -7.95 8.20
CA LEU A 71 3.32 -7.40 6.89
C LEU A 71 4.83 -7.18 6.76
N ALA A 72 5.49 -6.65 7.80
CA ALA A 72 6.93 -6.43 7.80
C ALA A 72 7.72 -7.73 7.63
N ASP A 73 7.29 -8.82 8.26
CA ASP A 73 7.89 -10.15 8.13
C ASP A 73 7.77 -10.65 6.68
N VAL A 74 6.59 -10.54 6.06
CA VAL A 74 6.37 -10.93 4.66
C VAL A 74 7.24 -10.10 3.70
N VAL A 75 7.33 -8.78 3.91
CA VAL A 75 8.19 -7.91 3.10
C VAL A 75 9.67 -8.31 3.29
N GLY A 76 10.10 -8.49 4.53
CA GLY A 76 11.48 -8.84 4.87
C GLY A 76 11.92 -10.21 4.35
N SER A 77 11.01 -11.19 4.25
CA SER A 77 11.34 -12.55 3.82
C SER A 77 11.12 -12.81 2.32
N SER A 78 10.44 -11.92 1.59
CA SER A 78 10.06 -12.14 0.17
C SER A 78 11.06 -11.59 -0.84
N GLY A 79 12.07 -10.83 -0.39
CA GLY A 79 12.98 -10.11 -1.28
C GLY A 79 12.32 -8.90 -1.95
N ALA A 80 11.19 -8.43 -1.43
CA ALA A 80 10.52 -7.25 -1.94
C ALA A 80 11.32 -5.97 -1.66
N ASP A 81 11.35 -5.08 -2.64
CA ASP A 81 11.89 -3.72 -2.53
C ASP A 81 10.82 -2.68 -2.19
N GLY A 82 9.55 -3.11 -2.02
CA GLY A 82 8.50 -2.28 -1.43
C GLY A 82 7.13 -2.94 -1.41
N VAL A 83 6.10 -2.12 -1.19
CA VAL A 83 4.70 -2.58 -1.07
C VAL A 83 3.80 -1.86 -2.06
N LEU A 84 2.89 -2.63 -2.68
CA LEU A 84 1.80 -2.10 -3.49
C LEU A 84 0.48 -2.34 -2.77
N SER A 85 -0.08 -1.29 -2.19
CA SER A 85 -1.38 -1.32 -1.54
C SER A 85 -2.53 -1.21 -2.53
N VAL A 86 -3.59 -1.98 -2.30
CA VAL A 86 -4.79 -1.99 -3.13
C VAL A 86 -6.00 -1.60 -2.27
N GLY A 87 -6.51 -0.39 -2.51
CA GLY A 87 -7.63 0.19 -1.77
C GLY A 87 -7.25 0.82 -0.43
N ALA A 88 -8.21 1.50 0.19
CA ALA A 88 -7.98 2.41 1.32
C ALA A 88 -7.42 1.72 2.58
N ALA A 89 -8.01 0.61 3.02
CA ALA A 89 -7.56 -0.08 4.23
C ALA A 89 -6.15 -0.64 4.08
N ALA A 90 -5.81 -1.16 2.89
CA ALA A 90 -4.47 -1.64 2.60
C ALA A 90 -3.47 -0.50 2.52
N HIS A 91 -3.88 0.67 2.03
CA HIS A 91 -3.03 1.85 1.99
C HIS A 91 -2.70 2.35 3.40
N GLU A 92 -3.68 2.39 4.32
CA GLU A 92 -3.41 2.73 5.72
C GLU A 92 -2.46 1.71 6.37
N MET A 93 -2.57 0.42 6.04
CA MET A 93 -1.62 -0.60 6.49
C MET A 93 -0.19 -0.32 5.97
N ALA A 94 -0.05 -0.02 4.68
CA ALA A 94 1.24 0.31 4.07
C ALA A 94 1.86 1.59 4.67
N LYS A 95 1.05 2.60 5.00
CA LYS A 95 1.51 3.80 5.71
C LYS A 95 2.02 3.47 7.10
N ALA A 96 1.34 2.60 7.84
CA ALA A 96 1.75 2.21 9.19
C ALA A 96 3.05 1.39 9.19
N LEU A 97 3.37 0.68 8.09
CA LEU A 97 4.59 -0.12 7.93
C LEU A 97 5.87 0.68 8.15
N VAL A 98 5.89 1.98 7.79
CA VAL A 98 7.09 2.84 7.92
C VAL A 98 7.60 2.95 9.36
N ARG A 99 6.74 2.62 10.35
CA ARG A 99 7.07 2.57 11.78
C ARG A 99 8.02 1.43 12.14
N VAL A 100 8.05 0.38 11.34
CA VAL A 100 8.81 -0.85 11.63
C VAL A 100 9.78 -1.22 10.50
N LEU A 101 9.42 -0.90 9.25
CA LEU A 101 10.22 -1.23 8.07
C LEU A 101 10.06 -0.12 7.01
N PRO A 102 11.04 0.78 6.86
CA PRO A 102 10.94 1.89 5.93
C PRO A 102 11.24 1.44 4.50
N VAL A 103 10.23 0.92 3.81
CA VAL A 103 10.27 0.61 2.37
C VAL A 103 9.37 1.57 1.59
N PRO A 104 9.69 1.88 0.32
CA PRO A 104 8.80 2.69 -0.51
C PRO A 104 7.45 2.00 -0.70
N THR A 105 6.39 2.81 -0.76
CA THR A 105 5.03 2.33 -0.96
C THR A 105 4.46 2.85 -2.28
N ALA A 106 3.59 2.06 -2.89
CA ALA A 106 2.75 2.45 -4.00
C ALA A 106 1.30 2.10 -3.67
N VAL A 107 0.36 2.77 -4.31
CA VAL A 107 -1.07 2.55 -4.09
C VAL A 107 -1.84 2.49 -5.40
N VAL A 108 -2.74 1.51 -5.50
CA VAL A 108 -3.80 1.47 -6.51
C VAL A 108 -5.12 1.85 -5.83
N ALA A 109 -5.73 2.92 -6.27
CA ALA A 109 -6.92 3.49 -5.66
C ALA A 109 -7.92 4.01 -6.71
N PRO A 110 -9.21 4.17 -6.36
CA PRO A 110 -10.18 4.74 -7.29
C PRO A 110 -9.98 6.25 -7.53
N GLU A 111 -9.38 6.96 -6.59
CA GLU A 111 -9.24 8.42 -6.59
C GLU A 111 -7.87 8.88 -6.09
N ARG A 112 -7.62 10.20 -6.13
CA ARG A 112 -6.30 10.80 -5.85
C ARG A 112 -6.05 11.20 -4.40
N SER A 113 -6.96 10.89 -3.47
CA SER A 113 -6.94 11.35 -2.07
C SER A 113 -5.86 10.70 -1.18
N TYR A 114 -4.97 9.86 -1.74
CA TYR A 114 -4.03 9.01 -1.00
C TYR A 114 -2.58 9.53 -1.01
N LEU A 115 -2.37 10.84 -1.03
CA LEU A 115 -1.02 11.46 -1.17
C LEU A 115 -0.49 12.15 0.10
N ASP A 116 -1.08 11.87 1.26
CA ASP A 116 -0.64 12.45 2.53
C ASP A 116 0.49 11.63 3.19
N ASP A 117 1.08 12.19 4.25
CA ASP A 117 2.20 11.61 5.02
C ASP A 117 1.78 11.10 6.40
N ARG A 118 0.47 10.99 6.66
CA ARG A 118 -0.05 10.56 7.96
C ARG A 118 -0.15 9.04 8.04
N TRP A 119 0.14 8.50 9.20
CA TRP A 119 -0.11 7.09 9.52
C TRP A 119 -0.97 6.98 10.77
N SER A 120 -1.65 5.84 10.91
CA SER A 120 -2.53 5.53 12.03
C SER A 120 -2.29 4.10 12.52
N LEU A 121 -2.35 3.90 13.84
CA LEU A 121 -2.29 2.60 14.51
C LEU A 121 -3.38 2.52 15.57
N PHE A 122 -4.12 1.42 15.59
CA PHE A 122 -5.12 1.14 16.62
C PHE A 122 -4.63 0.01 17.53
N GLU A 123 -4.61 0.29 18.83
CA GLU A 123 -4.18 -0.68 19.84
C GLU A 123 -4.91 -0.41 21.16
N HIS A 124 -5.37 -1.45 21.85
CA HIS A 124 -6.01 -1.35 23.17
C HIS A 124 -7.14 -0.29 23.25
N GLY A 125 -7.96 -0.17 22.21
CA GLY A 125 -9.04 0.82 22.17
C GLY A 125 -8.61 2.25 21.84
N ARG A 126 -7.33 2.47 21.54
CA ARG A 126 -6.76 3.79 21.28
C ARG A 126 -6.23 3.90 19.85
N LEU A 127 -6.66 4.95 19.15
CA LEU A 127 -6.07 5.37 17.88
C LEU A 127 -4.88 6.29 18.16
N THR A 128 -3.71 5.92 17.67
CA THR A 128 -2.50 6.74 17.64
C THR A 128 -2.22 7.15 16.20
N THR A 129 -1.90 8.41 15.97
CA THR A 129 -1.56 8.92 14.65
C THR A 129 -0.24 9.70 14.69
N GLY A 130 0.37 9.86 13.53
CA GLY A 130 1.52 10.75 13.37
C GLY A 130 1.79 11.02 11.90
N THR A 131 2.89 11.70 11.61
CA THR A 131 3.35 12.03 10.27
C THR A 131 4.73 11.43 10.02
N ASP A 132 4.96 10.96 8.80
CA ASP A 132 6.25 10.47 8.31
C ASP A 132 6.27 10.63 6.79
N ALA A 133 7.23 11.36 6.24
CA ALA A 133 7.33 11.59 4.80
C ALA A 133 7.38 10.29 3.98
N ARG A 134 7.85 9.18 4.59
CA ARG A 134 7.91 7.85 3.97
C ARG A 134 6.54 7.18 3.87
N ALA A 135 5.55 7.62 4.65
CA ALA A 135 4.17 7.12 4.55
C ALA A 135 3.49 7.58 3.25
N ARG A 136 3.98 8.66 2.65
CA ARG A 136 3.51 9.11 1.34
C ARG A 136 3.93 8.11 0.26
N PRO A 137 3.00 7.63 -0.59
CA PRO A 137 3.36 6.69 -1.63
C PRO A 137 4.19 7.35 -2.72
N ALA A 138 5.20 6.63 -3.22
CA ALA A 138 6.01 7.02 -4.36
C ALA A 138 5.20 7.01 -5.67
N VAL A 139 4.23 6.10 -5.77
CA VAL A 139 3.35 5.95 -6.93
C VAL A 139 1.89 5.87 -6.50
N LEU A 140 1.04 6.69 -7.11
CA LEU A 140 -0.41 6.63 -7.03
C LEU A 140 -0.99 6.22 -8.39
N CYS A 141 -1.55 5.02 -8.48
CA CYS A 141 -2.25 4.54 -9.66
C CYS A 141 -3.75 4.70 -9.47
N CYS A 142 -4.38 5.56 -10.28
CA CYS A 142 -5.83 5.71 -10.28
C CYS A 142 -6.46 4.68 -11.22
N SER A 143 -7.36 3.85 -10.68
CA SER A 143 -8.11 2.87 -11.46
C SER A 143 -9.56 2.85 -11.01
N PRO A 144 -10.51 3.38 -11.83
CA PRO A 144 -11.94 3.40 -11.49
C PRO A 144 -12.57 2.01 -11.50
N ARG A 145 -11.85 1.01 -12.02
CA ARG A 145 -12.28 -0.39 -12.09
C ARG A 145 -11.89 -1.19 -10.85
N MET A 146 -11.18 -0.59 -9.90
CA MET A 146 -10.93 -1.24 -8.62
C MET A 146 -12.24 -1.39 -7.86
N PRO A 147 -12.41 -2.48 -7.10
CA PRO A 147 -13.60 -2.64 -6.27
C PRO A 147 -13.73 -1.44 -5.33
N HIS A 148 -14.65 -0.54 -5.64
CA HIS A 148 -15.28 0.31 -4.64
C HIS A 148 -16.06 -0.63 -3.73
N ARG A 149 -15.45 -1.06 -2.63
CA ARG A 149 -16.27 -1.38 -1.47
C ARG A 149 -16.38 -0.09 -0.68
N GLU A 150 -17.49 0.61 -0.91
CA GLU A 150 -18.07 1.52 0.08
C GLU A 150 -17.91 0.89 1.46
N PRO A 151 -17.61 1.65 2.52
CA PRO A 151 -17.84 1.14 3.86
C PRO A 151 -19.31 0.75 3.94
N ALA A 152 -19.57 -0.55 4.14
CA ALA A 152 -20.89 -0.97 4.55
C ALA A 152 -21.17 -0.28 5.90
N HIS A 153 -22.09 0.69 5.87
CA HIS A 153 -22.76 1.37 6.99
C HIS A 153 -22.04 2.56 7.65
N LEU A 154 -22.61 3.74 7.42
CA LEU A 154 -23.14 4.58 8.50
C LEU A 154 -24.63 4.78 8.19
N GLY A 155 -25.42 3.76 8.51
CA GLY A 155 -26.85 3.96 8.72
C GLY A 155 -27.00 4.72 10.03
N ALA A 156 -27.56 5.92 9.95
CA ALA A 156 -28.22 6.60 11.06
C ALA A 156 -29.72 6.62 10.77
#